data_AF-A0A2N8DQA4-F1
#
_entry.id   AF-A0A2N8DQA4-F1
#
_cell.length_a   1.000
_cell.length_b   1.000
_cell.length_c   1.000
_cell.angle_alpha   90.00
_cell.angle_beta   90.00
_cell.angle_gamma   90.00
#
_symmetry.space_group_name_H-M   'P 1'
#
loop_
_entity.id
_entity.type
_entity.pdbx_description
1 polymer ?
#
loop_
_entity_poly.entity_id
_entity_poly.type
_entity_poly.pdbx_seq_one_letter_code
_entity_poly.pdbx_strand_id
1 'polypeptide(L)'
;MPDTLIDPTLTHPAWQLPAPPVTRRQMIEIYDLPAETHVRDSTVQRPIGSYFLAPGLVNRLPPPDLLNGIRSAGRHAYVDLVEGGTVQIGPDTQNGMRARLSNELLASGPLLERVEGTLMWRPVLTENAPDAGTSQLFISRHRVPDDEQSTVPSKRPRLEETPWNGWSIDPQHATPGDIRVDGIQYKVIPRGDASDPIVYIKNPNHLIYDFDLLDRTLRLDPRQQPRGAIQVPPAQHWQIDPTLPFERPLTNYVSQYFPELSATSLENVAFHQFVLANGANTATGSGLTLLRQTFNDWKAGNAHPRPQLADPLLMLPILPTSGSGAIRAIELPTPTPGGPLQRLDFDPALFRQEWLYSTTTQSAVDLKRFMATLLTRNGYAVFDPSPSNSFPALVFKRTGHDYVFFISLHRIRGRKINQTLNVDQHSASLRLHIQVGAAAAAAVIAAHATHKVVWLRGGPQTLANADDTVFIVRDGHARL
;
A
#
# COMPACT_ATOMS: atom_id res chain seq x y z
N MET A 1 -23.39 31.80 -40.17
CA MET A 1 -22.14 32.09 -39.45
C MET A 1 -22.39 33.29 -38.56
N PRO A 2 -22.48 33.07 -37.25
CA PRO A 2 -21.83 34.03 -36.36
C PRO A 2 -21.02 33.36 -35.25
N ASP A 3 -19.96 34.06 -34.88
CA ASP A 3 -18.99 33.80 -33.83
C ASP A 3 -19.61 33.65 -32.43
N THR A 4 -19.00 32.80 -31.61
CA THR A 4 -19.11 32.88 -30.14
C THR A 4 -17.73 32.83 -29.52
N LEU A 5 -17.41 33.90 -28.81
CA LEU A 5 -16.20 34.13 -28.02
C LEU A 5 -16.04 33.07 -26.91
N ILE A 6 -14.79 32.65 -26.69
CA ILE A 6 -14.37 31.80 -25.57
C ILE A 6 -13.98 32.71 -24.39
N ASP A 7 -14.59 32.50 -23.24
CA ASP A 7 -14.28 33.14 -21.95
C ASP A 7 -13.14 32.37 -21.23
N PRO A 8 -12.00 33.01 -20.88
CA PRO A 8 -10.85 32.35 -20.28
C PRO A 8 -10.86 32.39 -18.73
N THR A 9 -12.00 32.12 -18.07
CA THR A 9 -12.06 32.02 -16.60
C THR A 9 -12.82 30.80 -16.10
N LEU A 10 -12.19 29.61 -16.21
CA LEU A 10 -12.60 28.40 -15.48
C LEU A 10 -11.47 27.99 -14.51
N THR A 11 -11.53 28.53 -13.30
CA THR A 11 -10.76 28.07 -12.14
C THR A 11 -11.41 26.82 -11.55
N HIS A 12 -10.64 25.73 -11.43
CA HIS A 12 -11.05 24.50 -10.73
C HIS A 12 -11.21 24.75 -9.22
N PRO A 13 -12.20 24.13 -8.54
CA PRO A 13 -12.36 24.30 -7.10
C PRO A 13 -11.28 23.55 -6.31
N ALA A 14 -10.73 24.21 -5.29
CA ALA A 14 -9.74 23.66 -4.37
C ALA A 14 -10.38 22.66 -3.38
N TRP A 15 -9.73 21.51 -3.19
CA TRP A 15 -10.13 20.46 -2.25
C TRP A 15 -9.58 20.76 -0.84
N GLN A 16 -10.42 20.67 0.20
CA GLN A 16 -10.01 20.69 1.62
C GLN A 16 -10.49 19.41 2.33
N LEU A 17 -9.58 18.74 3.07
CA LEU A 17 -9.83 17.54 3.88
C LEU A 17 -9.77 17.85 5.39
N PRO A 18 -10.54 17.17 6.26
CA PRO A 18 -10.50 17.34 7.72
C PRO A 18 -9.45 16.45 8.42
N ALA A 19 -8.94 16.89 9.59
CA ALA A 19 -7.84 16.26 10.34
C ALA A 19 -8.29 15.17 11.37
N PRO A 20 -7.45 14.15 11.69
CA PRO A 20 -7.81 13.05 12.59
C PRO A 20 -7.37 13.24 14.06
N PRO A 21 -8.05 12.58 15.05
CA PRO A 21 -7.68 12.62 16.46
C PRO A 21 -6.78 11.43 16.92
N VAL A 22 -6.11 11.61 18.07
CA VAL A 22 -5.06 10.75 18.67
C VAL A 22 -5.53 10.15 20.00
N THR A 23 -5.24 8.85 20.28
CA THR A 23 -4.96 8.15 21.59
C THR A 23 -5.54 6.70 21.60
N ARG A 24 -5.12 5.70 22.41
CA ARG A 24 -3.96 5.31 23.25
C ARG A 24 -4.11 3.78 23.51
N ARG A 25 -3.00 3.04 23.70
CA ARG A 25 -2.92 1.56 23.81
C ARG A 25 -3.67 0.97 25.02
N GLN A 26 -4.23 -0.22 24.86
CA GLN A 26 -4.53 -1.15 25.96
C GLN A 26 -4.00 -2.57 25.64
N MET A 27 -3.51 -3.20 26.69
CA MET A 27 -2.81 -4.48 26.78
C MET A 27 -3.84 -5.60 27.06
N ILE A 28 -3.69 -6.76 26.41
CA ILE A 28 -4.58 -7.92 26.55
C ILE A 28 -3.77 -9.05 27.22
N GLU A 29 -4.23 -9.52 28.38
CA GLU A 29 -3.87 -10.82 28.95
C GLU A 29 -4.78 -11.90 28.37
N ILE A 30 -4.22 -13.06 28.06
CA ILE A 30 -4.90 -14.20 27.43
C ILE A 30 -4.95 -15.35 28.45
N TYR A 31 -6.11 -15.98 28.61
CA TYR A 31 -6.24 -17.30 29.23
C TYR A 31 -6.68 -18.35 28.21
N ASP A 32 -5.81 -19.35 28.08
CA ASP A 32 -5.98 -20.78 27.81
C ASP A 32 -6.99 -21.30 26.77
N LEU A 33 -6.43 -21.92 25.71
CA LEU A 33 -7.02 -23.03 24.97
C LEU A 33 -5.99 -24.18 24.84
N PRO A 34 -6.45 -25.45 24.81
CA PRO A 34 -5.66 -26.65 25.08
C PRO A 34 -4.74 -27.13 23.94
N ALA A 35 -3.88 -28.07 24.33
CA ALA A 35 -2.51 -28.32 23.85
C ALA A 35 -2.24 -28.70 22.38
N GLU A 36 -3.21 -28.79 21.45
CA GLU A 36 -2.93 -29.48 20.17
C GLU A 36 -3.45 -28.84 18.86
N THR A 37 -4.02 -27.64 18.86
CA THR A 37 -4.48 -27.02 17.58
C THR A 37 -3.40 -26.12 16.96
N HIS A 38 -2.62 -26.64 16.02
CA HIS A 38 -1.63 -25.86 15.26
C HIS A 38 -2.25 -25.27 13.97
N VAL A 39 -2.48 -23.95 13.95
CA VAL A 39 -2.65 -23.15 12.72
C VAL A 39 -1.37 -22.31 12.56
N ARG A 40 -0.60 -22.53 11.48
CA ARG A 40 0.62 -21.75 11.18
C ARG A 40 0.31 -20.68 10.14
N ASP A 41 0.39 -19.41 10.53
CA ASP A 41 0.58 -18.26 9.64
C ASP A 41 2.09 -18.13 9.33
N SER A 42 2.46 -18.10 8.05
CA SER A 42 3.85 -17.83 7.63
C SER A 42 3.99 -16.41 7.09
N THR A 43 4.41 -15.47 7.94
CA THR A 43 4.90 -14.15 7.53
C THR A 43 6.34 -14.26 7.06
N VAL A 44 6.60 -14.14 5.75
CA VAL A 44 7.98 -14.02 5.25
C VAL A 44 8.42 -12.55 5.36
N GLN A 45 8.94 -12.17 6.54
CA GLN A 45 9.67 -10.91 6.70
C GLN A 45 10.95 -10.94 5.85
N ARG A 46 11.37 -9.79 5.26
CA ARG A 46 12.67 -9.72 4.56
C ARG A 46 13.80 -10.06 5.54
N PRO A 47 14.82 -10.81 5.11
CA PRO A 47 15.95 -11.16 5.97
C PRO A 47 16.70 -9.90 6.41
N ILE A 48 17.23 -9.89 7.64
CA ILE A 48 17.90 -8.73 8.24
C ILE A 48 19.07 -8.22 7.38
N GLY A 49 19.75 -9.10 6.64
CA GLY A 49 20.82 -8.74 5.70
C GLY A 49 20.40 -7.76 4.60
N SER A 50 19.10 -7.67 4.27
CA SER A 50 18.60 -6.70 3.30
C SER A 50 18.58 -5.25 3.81
N TYR A 51 18.78 -5.04 5.12
CA TYR A 51 18.84 -3.74 5.78
C TYR A 51 20.27 -3.27 6.04
N PHE A 52 21.28 -4.06 5.66
CA PHE A 52 22.67 -3.74 5.91
C PHE A 52 23.10 -2.51 5.12
N LEU A 53 23.73 -1.57 5.83
CA LEU A 53 24.42 -0.46 5.21
C LEU A 53 25.62 -0.96 4.40
N ALA A 54 25.86 -0.33 3.26
CA ALA A 54 27.08 -0.55 2.52
C ALA A 54 28.31 -0.26 3.39
N PRO A 55 29.40 -1.06 3.32
CA PRO A 55 30.58 -0.89 4.18
C PRO A 55 31.18 0.52 4.15
N GLY A 56 31.12 1.20 3.00
CA GLY A 56 31.58 2.59 2.85
C GLY A 56 30.79 3.61 3.67
N LEU A 57 29.51 3.33 3.98
CA LEU A 57 28.68 4.16 4.86
C LEU A 57 28.98 3.87 6.33
N VAL A 58 29.18 2.59 6.68
CA VAL A 58 29.51 2.17 8.05
C VAL A 58 30.79 2.83 8.54
N ASN A 59 31.82 2.88 7.70
CA ASN A 59 33.11 3.50 8.03
C ASN A 59 33.03 5.02 8.30
N ARG A 60 31.93 5.67 7.94
CA ARG A 60 31.71 7.11 8.13
C ARG A 60 30.80 7.42 9.33
N LEU A 61 30.24 6.41 9.98
CA LEU A 61 29.40 6.60 11.16
C LEU A 61 30.25 6.91 12.39
N PRO A 62 29.74 7.76 13.31
CA PRO A 62 30.38 7.98 14.59
C PRO A 62 30.44 6.67 15.41
N PRO A 63 31.33 6.59 16.41
CA PRO A 63 31.37 5.46 17.32
C PRO A 63 30.02 5.30 18.05
N PRO A 64 29.65 4.06 18.42
CA PRO A 64 28.41 3.81 19.14
C PRO A 64 28.47 4.44 20.53
N ASP A 65 27.34 4.99 20.97
CA ASP A 65 27.17 5.49 22.33
C ASP A 65 27.39 4.34 23.33
N LEU A 66 28.24 4.58 24.33
CA LEU A 66 28.69 3.58 25.29
C LEU A 66 27.58 3.07 26.22
N LEU A 67 26.46 3.79 26.31
CA LEU A 67 25.33 3.45 27.17
C LEU A 67 24.31 2.56 26.46
N ASN A 68 24.10 2.74 25.15
CA ASN A 68 23.02 2.08 24.41
C ASN A 68 23.45 1.40 23.10
N GLY A 69 24.70 1.53 22.69
CA GLY A 69 25.21 0.94 21.45
C GLY A 69 24.73 1.64 20.16
N ILE A 70 24.02 2.77 20.29
CA ILE A 70 23.44 3.49 19.15
C ILE A 70 24.47 4.47 18.59
N ARG A 71 24.71 4.39 17.29
CA ARG A 71 25.45 5.39 16.51
C ARG A 71 24.45 6.47 16.09
N SER A 72 24.55 7.64 16.70
CA SER A 72 23.69 8.78 16.36
C SER A 72 24.35 9.65 15.31
N ALA A 73 23.74 9.73 14.14
CA ALA A 73 24.25 10.52 13.01
C ALA A 73 23.11 11.43 12.53
N GLY A 74 23.18 12.71 12.89
CA GLY A 74 22.08 13.67 12.62
C GLY A 74 20.77 13.22 13.28
N ARG A 75 19.69 13.10 12.50
CA ARG A 75 18.38 12.60 12.94
C ARG A 75 18.22 11.08 12.86
N HIS A 76 19.26 10.37 12.42
CA HIS A 76 19.22 8.93 12.19
C HIS A 76 20.02 8.20 13.26
N ALA A 77 19.50 7.03 13.65
CA ALA A 77 20.12 6.12 14.60
C ALA A 77 20.50 4.84 13.88
N TYR A 78 21.67 4.28 14.19
CA TYR A 78 22.18 3.04 13.63
C TYR A 78 22.71 2.15 14.73
N VAL A 79 22.69 0.83 14.50
CA VAL A 79 23.21 -0.17 15.44
C VAL A 79 24.00 -1.23 14.71
N ASP A 80 25.03 -1.75 15.37
CA ASP A 80 25.80 -2.89 14.88
C ASP A 80 25.17 -4.19 15.37
N LEU A 81 25.02 -5.16 14.47
CA LEU A 81 24.37 -6.43 14.78
C LEU A 81 25.39 -7.50 15.16
N VAL A 82 25.03 -8.37 16.12
CA VAL A 82 25.90 -9.50 16.55
C VAL A 82 26.23 -10.47 15.41
N GLU A 83 25.31 -10.62 14.44
CA GLU A 83 25.49 -11.46 13.25
C GLU A 83 26.35 -10.78 12.16
N GLY A 84 26.79 -9.54 12.41
CA GLY A 84 27.54 -8.70 11.48
C GLY A 84 26.65 -7.70 10.74
N GLY A 85 27.29 -6.63 10.26
CA GLY A 85 26.61 -5.54 9.55
C GLY A 85 26.06 -4.46 10.49
N THR A 86 25.79 -3.29 9.92
CA THR A 86 25.21 -2.13 10.61
C THR A 86 23.91 -1.78 9.92
N VAL A 87 22.84 -1.55 10.69
CA VAL A 87 21.52 -1.23 10.17
C VAL A 87 21.05 0.11 10.71
N GLN A 88 20.26 0.83 9.92
CA GLN A 88 19.52 1.98 10.42
C GLN A 88 18.31 1.50 11.21
N ILE A 89 17.97 2.22 12.28
CA ILE A 89 16.83 1.89 13.13
C ILE A 89 15.84 3.05 13.23
N GLY A 90 14.58 2.71 13.48
CA GLY A 90 13.54 3.68 13.80
C GLY A 90 12.50 3.10 14.75
N PRO A 91 11.79 3.97 15.49
CA PRO A 91 10.72 3.53 16.37
C PRO A 91 9.54 2.98 15.56
N ASP A 92 8.89 1.95 16.08
CA ASP A 92 7.63 1.42 15.56
C ASP A 92 6.40 2.00 16.28
N THR A 93 5.21 1.57 15.88
CA THR A 93 3.94 2.00 16.51
C THR A 93 3.81 1.54 17.97
N GLN A 94 4.61 0.56 18.38
CA GLN A 94 4.74 0.02 19.73
C GLN A 94 5.93 0.60 20.53
N ASN A 95 6.65 1.60 20.00
CA ASN A 95 7.84 2.23 20.58
C ASN A 95 9.03 1.25 20.72
N GLY A 96 8.99 0.13 20.02
CA GLY A 96 10.13 -0.77 19.81
C GLY A 96 11.03 -0.26 18.69
N MET A 97 12.30 -0.67 18.67
CA MET A 97 13.24 -0.28 17.62
C MET A 97 13.27 -1.33 16.52
N ARG A 98 12.95 -0.94 15.29
CA ARG A 98 12.96 -1.83 14.12
C ARG A 98 14.04 -1.43 13.14
N ALA A 99 14.57 -2.41 12.41
CA ALA A 99 15.41 -2.14 11.26
C ALA A 99 14.62 -1.30 10.23
N ARG A 100 15.29 -0.33 9.64
CA ARG A 100 14.71 0.66 8.72
C ARG A 100 15.64 0.80 7.53
N LEU A 101 15.09 0.84 6.32
CA LEU A 101 15.89 1.25 5.15
C LEU A 101 16.02 2.77 5.13
N SER A 102 17.15 3.26 4.62
CA SER A 102 17.41 4.71 4.51
C SER A 102 16.37 5.46 3.67
N ASN A 103 15.60 4.72 2.88
CA ASN A 103 14.55 5.20 1.98
C ASN A 103 13.12 4.93 2.46
N GLU A 104 12.93 4.53 3.72
CA GLU A 104 11.62 4.31 4.35
C GLU A 104 11.26 5.46 5.28
N LEU A 105 9.99 5.85 5.32
CA LEU A 105 9.48 6.87 6.24
C LEU A 105 9.32 6.31 7.65
N LEU A 106 8.80 5.09 7.75
CA LEU A 106 8.55 4.37 9.00
C LEU A 106 9.32 3.05 8.97
N ALA A 107 9.87 2.64 10.11
CA ALA A 107 10.68 1.42 10.20
C ALA A 107 9.82 0.17 9.94
N SER A 108 10.13 -0.56 8.86
CA SER A 108 9.34 -1.71 8.39
C SER A 108 9.95 -3.08 8.71
N GLY A 109 11.25 -3.11 9.05
CA GLY A 109 12.05 -4.33 9.19
C GLY A 109 11.85 -5.08 10.51
N PRO A 110 12.70 -6.09 10.79
CA PRO A 110 12.64 -6.87 12.02
C PRO A 110 12.78 -6.00 13.28
N LEU A 111 12.18 -6.44 14.39
CA LEU A 111 12.39 -5.83 15.69
C LEU A 111 13.80 -6.15 16.18
N LEU A 112 14.46 -5.17 16.78
CA LEU A 112 15.82 -5.28 17.28
C LEU A 112 15.83 -5.01 18.78
N GLU A 113 16.62 -5.79 19.51
CA GLU A 113 16.92 -5.57 20.92
C GLU A 113 18.43 -5.47 21.15
N ARG A 114 18.81 -4.72 22.18
CA ARG A 114 20.20 -4.64 22.60
C ARG A 114 20.58 -5.92 23.33
N VAL A 115 21.76 -6.46 23.01
CA VAL A 115 22.32 -7.59 23.76
C VAL A 115 22.94 -7.05 25.04
N GLU A 116 22.42 -7.51 26.19
CA GLU A 116 22.83 -7.06 27.51
C GLU A 116 24.35 -7.25 27.71
N GLY A 117 25.00 -6.26 28.33
CA GLY A 117 26.46 -6.24 28.52
C GLY A 117 27.29 -5.91 27.27
N THR A 118 26.65 -5.69 26.10
CA THR A 118 27.35 -5.32 24.86
C THR A 118 26.79 -4.03 24.23
N LEU A 119 27.54 -3.47 23.28
CA LEU A 119 27.07 -2.38 22.40
C LEU A 119 26.35 -2.90 21.15
N MET A 120 26.22 -4.23 21.03
CA MET A 120 25.67 -4.87 19.84
C MET A 120 24.19 -5.15 20.03
N TRP A 121 23.48 -5.18 18.91
CA TRP A 121 22.06 -5.46 18.85
C TRP A 121 21.83 -6.79 18.14
N ARG A 122 20.68 -7.40 18.36
CA ARG A 122 20.28 -8.61 17.64
C ARG A 122 18.82 -8.49 17.19
N PRO A 123 18.45 -9.12 16.08
CA PRO A 123 17.05 -9.34 15.78
C PRO A 123 16.40 -10.07 16.94
N VAL A 124 15.26 -9.55 17.42
CA VAL A 124 14.40 -10.31 18.32
C VAL A 124 13.83 -11.43 17.47
N LEU A 125 14.36 -12.64 17.67
CA LEU A 125 13.69 -13.83 17.20
C LEU A 125 12.40 -13.93 17.99
N THR A 126 11.26 -13.83 17.31
CA THR A 126 10.01 -14.27 17.91
C THR A 126 10.17 -15.77 18.13
N GLU A 127 10.53 -16.17 19.35
CA GLU A 127 10.70 -17.59 19.73
C GLU A 127 9.33 -18.28 19.72
N ASN A 128 8.90 -18.64 18.51
CA ASN A 128 8.22 -19.89 18.20
C ASN A 128 9.02 -20.58 17.10
N ALA A 129 10.28 -20.88 17.42
CA ALA A 129 11.06 -21.87 16.71
C ALA A 129 11.64 -22.82 17.76
N PRO A 130 10.95 -23.93 18.11
CA PRO A 130 11.62 -24.99 18.83
C PRO A 130 12.46 -25.77 17.82
N ASP A 131 13.76 -25.77 18.13
CA ASP A 131 14.87 -26.55 17.59
C ASP A 131 14.93 -26.80 16.09
N ALA A 132 16.00 -26.20 15.55
CA ALA A 132 16.74 -26.66 14.40
C ALA A 132 17.11 -28.15 14.53
N GLY A 133 16.20 -29.03 14.13
CA GLY A 133 16.52 -30.36 13.65
C GLY A 133 17.24 -30.23 12.31
N THR A 134 18.57 -30.08 12.37
CA THR A 134 19.57 -30.38 11.33
C THR A 134 19.03 -30.65 9.92
N SER A 135 18.87 -29.60 9.11
CA SER A 135 19.11 -29.72 7.67
C SER A 135 20.59 -29.45 7.42
N GLN A 136 21.41 -30.49 7.62
CA GLN A 136 22.74 -30.53 6.99
C GLN A 136 22.52 -30.56 5.48
N LEU A 137 22.94 -29.51 4.78
CA LEU A 137 23.19 -29.62 3.35
C LEU A 137 24.38 -30.55 3.17
N PHE A 138 24.11 -31.78 2.72
CA PHE A 138 25.13 -32.67 2.20
C PHE A 138 25.73 -32.05 0.94
N ILE A 139 26.97 -31.55 1.07
CA ILE A 139 27.82 -31.23 -0.08
C ILE A 139 28.27 -32.55 -0.69
N SER A 140 27.59 -33.00 -1.74
CA SER A 140 28.18 -33.97 -2.67
C SER A 140 29.09 -33.22 -3.63
N ARG A 141 30.40 -33.32 -3.40
CA ARG A 141 31.44 -32.87 -4.34
C ARG A 141 31.39 -33.75 -5.59
N HIS A 142 31.27 -33.14 -6.77
CA HIS A 142 31.70 -33.75 -8.03
C HIS A 142 32.82 -32.87 -8.61
N ARG A 143 33.99 -33.49 -8.79
CA ARG A 143 35.20 -32.90 -9.37
C ARG A 143 35.26 -33.34 -10.82
N VAL A 144 35.46 -32.40 -11.74
CA VAL A 144 35.98 -32.69 -13.08
C VAL A 144 37.18 -31.76 -13.32
N PRO A 145 38.29 -32.25 -13.90
CA PRO A 145 39.60 -31.59 -13.87
C PRO A 145 39.80 -30.60 -15.01
N ASP A 146 40.83 -29.75 -14.82
CA ASP A 146 41.43 -28.84 -15.80
C ASP A 146 41.83 -29.50 -17.12
N ASP A 147 41.57 -28.78 -18.21
CA ASP A 147 42.49 -28.34 -19.29
C ASP A 147 41.58 -27.71 -20.37
N GLU A 148 41.85 -26.58 -21.03
CA GLU A 148 43.10 -25.98 -21.47
C GLU A 148 42.88 -24.47 -21.77
N GLN A 149 43.99 -23.76 -21.90
CA GLN A 149 44.15 -22.32 -22.16
C GLN A 149 43.30 -21.76 -23.33
N SER A 150 42.71 -20.59 -23.12
CA SER A 150 42.55 -19.59 -24.18
C SER A 150 42.53 -18.17 -23.62
N THR A 151 43.57 -17.43 -23.99
CA THR A 151 43.81 -16.01 -23.71
C THR A 151 42.81 -15.11 -24.41
N VAL A 152 42.05 -14.30 -23.65
CA VAL A 152 41.28 -13.16 -24.18
C VAL A 152 41.47 -11.97 -23.23
N PRO A 153 41.81 -10.77 -23.74
CA PRO A 153 42.37 -9.70 -22.91
C PRO A 153 41.32 -9.08 -21.98
N SER A 154 41.79 -8.68 -20.79
CA SER A 154 41.04 -8.00 -19.74
C SER A 154 40.21 -6.84 -20.29
N LYS A 155 38.89 -7.06 -20.45
CA LYS A 155 37.94 -5.96 -20.50
C LYS A 155 37.97 -5.29 -19.13
N ARG A 156 38.44 -4.04 -19.11
CA ARG A 156 38.28 -3.09 -18.00
C ARG A 156 36.89 -3.27 -17.37
N PRO A 157 36.75 -3.21 -16.03
CA PRO A 157 35.43 -3.16 -15.43
C PRO A 157 34.72 -1.94 -16.02
N ARG A 158 33.64 -2.19 -16.75
CA ARG A 158 32.76 -1.16 -17.28
C ARG A 158 32.22 -0.42 -16.06
N LEU A 159 32.68 0.81 -15.86
CA LEU A 159 32.08 1.75 -14.93
C LEU A 159 30.59 1.78 -15.31
N GLU A 160 29.73 1.24 -14.45
CA GLU A 160 28.29 1.30 -14.68
C GLU A 160 27.91 2.77 -14.75
N GLU A 161 27.61 3.27 -15.96
CA GLU A 161 27.17 4.65 -16.15
C GLU A 161 25.86 4.83 -15.36
N THR A 162 25.96 5.54 -14.24
CA THR A 162 24.80 5.90 -13.44
C THR A 162 23.92 6.83 -14.29
N PRO A 163 22.64 6.46 -14.55
CA PRO A 163 21.82 7.11 -15.58
C PRO A 163 21.54 8.60 -15.30
N TRP A 164 21.69 9.04 -14.05
CA TRP A 164 21.54 10.45 -13.67
C TRP A 164 22.80 11.30 -13.88
N ASN A 165 23.92 10.75 -14.37
CA ASN A 165 25.12 11.55 -14.66
C ASN A 165 24.85 12.66 -15.69
N GLY A 166 23.91 12.42 -16.61
CA GLY A 166 23.48 13.40 -17.61
C GLY A 166 22.40 14.39 -17.13
N TRP A 167 22.00 14.35 -15.85
CA TRP A 167 20.93 15.22 -15.31
C TRP A 167 21.45 16.50 -14.65
N SER A 168 22.72 16.85 -14.91
CA SER A 168 23.30 18.08 -14.40
C SER A 168 22.54 19.29 -14.93
N ILE A 169 22.41 20.31 -14.08
CA ILE A 169 21.92 21.61 -14.49
C ILE A 169 23.02 22.67 -14.39
N ASP A 170 22.90 23.70 -15.21
CA ASP A 170 23.69 24.91 -15.06
C ASP A 170 23.41 25.53 -13.67
N PRO A 171 24.45 25.87 -12.88
CA PRO A 171 24.29 26.56 -11.60
C PRO A 171 23.43 27.84 -11.68
N GLN A 172 23.41 28.54 -12.82
CA GLN A 172 22.58 29.74 -13.01
C GLN A 172 21.07 29.42 -13.00
N HIS A 173 20.69 28.19 -13.35
CA HIS A 173 19.31 27.73 -13.32
C HIS A 173 18.94 27.06 -11.99
N ALA A 174 19.85 26.94 -11.03
CA ALA A 174 19.61 26.29 -9.75
C ALA A 174 18.65 27.11 -8.88
N THR A 175 17.75 26.43 -8.17
CA THR A 175 16.87 27.05 -7.17
C THR A 175 17.27 26.62 -5.76
N PRO A 176 16.88 27.33 -4.69
CA PRO A 176 17.28 26.98 -3.32
C PRO A 176 16.89 25.57 -2.84
N GLY A 177 15.93 24.92 -3.51
CA GLY A 177 15.51 23.54 -3.20
C GLY A 177 16.35 22.45 -3.85
N ASP A 178 17.16 22.81 -4.85
CA ASP A 178 18.03 21.89 -5.61
C ASP A 178 19.24 21.47 -4.76
N ILE A 179 19.80 20.31 -5.08
CA ILE A 179 20.93 19.75 -4.32
C ILE A 179 22.19 19.61 -5.16
N ARG A 180 23.33 19.55 -4.47
CA ARG A 180 24.63 19.28 -5.07
C ARG A 180 25.19 17.97 -4.53
N VAL A 181 25.53 17.06 -5.43
CA VAL A 181 26.13 15.75 -5.11
C VAL A 181 27.43 15.64 -5.91
N ASP A 182 28.55 15.38 -5.24
CA ASP A 182 29.89 15.24 -5.85
C ASP A 182 30.24 16.37 -6.84
N GLY A 183 29.87 17.61 -6.49
CA GLY A 183 30.14 18.78 -7.30
C GLY A 183 29.14 19.05 -8.43
N ILE A 184 28.22 18.12 -8.73
CA ILE A 184 27.19 18.22 -9.76
C ILE A 184 25.87 18.74 -9.16
N GLN A 185 25.27 19.73 -9.82
CA GLN A 185 23.99 20.32 -9.41
C GLN A 185 22.82 19.57 -10.05
N TYR A 186 21.79 19.23 -9.27
CA TYR A 186 20.62 18.48 -9.72
C TYR A 186 19.30 19.19 -9.40
N LYS A 187 18.35 19.13 -10.34
CA LYS A 187 16.96 19.52 -10.08
C LYS A 187 16.28 18.54 -9.14
N VAL A 188 15.49 19.08 -8.21
CA VAL A 188 14.73 18.29 -7.24
C VAL A 188 13.22 18.44 -7.47
N ILE A 189 12.47 17.36 -7.31
CA ILE A 189 11.00 17.38 -7.25
C ILE A 189 10.57 18.18 -6.02
N PRO A 190 9.48 18.98 -6.08
CA PRO A 190 8.97 19.68 -4.91
C PRO A 190 8.91 18.78 -3.68
N ARG A 191 9.53 19.18 -2.55
CA ARG A 191 9.70 18.26 -1.41
C ARG A 191 8.37 17.81 -0.80
N GLY A 192 7.35 18.66 -0.83
CA GLY A 192 6.13 18.46 -0.06
C GLY A 192 6.41 18.77 1.41
N ASP A 193 6.37 17.77 2.28
CA ASP A 193 6.79 17.91 3.68
C ASP A 193 8.31 18.19 3.77
N ALA A 194 8.68 19.38 4.25
CA ALA A 194 10.08 19.80 4.36
C ALA A 194 10.89 18.98 5.39
N SER A 195 10.22 18.22 6.27
CA SER A 195 10.86 17.36 7.27
C SER A 195 11.29 15.99 6.71
N ASP A 196 10.84 15.61 5.51
CA ASP A 196 11.18 14.32 4.91
C ASP A 196 12.71 14.21 4.70
N PRO A 197 13.35 13.12 5.15
CA PRO A 197 14.75 12.88 4.87
C PRO A 197 15.16 12.74 3.42
N ILE A 198 14.22 12.34 2.57
CA ILE A 198 14.51 11.93 1.22
C ILE A 198 14.09 13.06 0.30
N VAL A 199 15.02 13.51 -0.54
CA VAL A 199 14.71 14.38 -1.67
C VAL A 199 14.82 13.57 -2.95
N TYR A 200 14.03 13.93 -3.96
CA TYR A 200 14.05 13.21 -5.23
C TYR A 200 14.65 14.08 -6.33
N ILE A 201 15.83 13.72 -6.81
CA ILE A 201 16.37 14.34 -8.02
C ILE A 201 15.57 13.88 -9.24
N LYS A 202 15.46 14.75 -10.24
CA LYS A 202 14.70 14.47 -11.46
C LYS A 202 15.51 14.74 -12.73
N ASN A 203 15.17 14.01 -13.79
CA ASN A 203 15.61 14.34 -15.14
C ASN A 203 15.17 15.78 -15.50
N PRO A 204 16.09 16.69 -15.89
CA PRO A 204 15.77 18.08 -16.23
C PRO A 204 14.85 18.23 -17.45
N ASN A 205 14.80 17.22 -18.34
CA ASN A 205 13.87 17.20 -19.48
C ASN A 205 12.41 16.96 -19.04
N HIS A 206 12.19 16.56 -17.78
CA HIS A 206 10.86 16.39 -17.20
C HIS A 206 10.58 17.56 -16.24
N LEU A 207 9.70 18.48 -16.68
CA LEU A 207 9.34 19.66 -15.90
C LEU A 207 8.52 19.30 -14.65
N ILE A 208 7.48 18.49 -14.81
CA ILE A 208 6.55 18.06 -13.76
C ILE A 208 6.31 16.57 -13.94
N TYR A 209 6.29 15.81 -12.85
CA TYR A 209 5.83 14.42 -12.86
C TYR A 209 4.38 14.37 -12.41
N ASP A 210 3.45 14.35 -13.34
CA ASP A 210 2.08 13.91 -13.07
C ASP A 210 2.01 12.36 -13.07
N PHE A 211 0.81 11.82 -12.84
CA PHE A 211 0.60 10.38 -12.83
C PHE A 211 1.00 9.73 -14.16
N ASP A 212 0.54 10.29 -15.29
CA ASP A 212 0.76 9.72 -16.62
C ASP A 212 2.24 9.69 -17.00
N LEU A 213 2.98 10.78 -16.75
CA LEU A 213 4.40 10.83 -17.03
C LEU A 213 5.18 9.87 -16.14
N LEU A 214 4.86 9.81 -14.84
CA LEU A 214 5.51 8.87 -13.92
C LEU A 214 5.24 7.43 -14.34
N ASP A 215 3.98 7.03 -14.52
CA ASP A 215 3.62 5.65 -14.88
C ASP A 215 4.22 5.24 -16.23
N ARG A 216 4.18 6.13 -17.24
CA ARG A 216 4.85 5.92 -18.53
C ARG A 216 6.35 5.75 -18.38
N THR A 217 7.00 6.59 -17.56
CA THR A 217 8.44 6.50 -17.29
C THR A 217 8.78 5.15 -16.66
N LEU A 218 8.01 4.72 -15.66
CA LEU A 218 8.18 3.42 -15.00
C LEU A 218 7.91 2.23 -15.95
N ARG A 219 7.17 2.43 -17.03
CA ARG A 219 6.86 1.40 -18.02
C ARG A 219 7.91 1.30 -19.13
N LEU A 220 8.34 2.45 -19.67
CA LEU A 220 9.17 2.52 -20.88
C LEU A 220 10.67 2.60 -20.57
N ASP A 221 11.05 3.43 -19.60
CA ASP A 221 12.45 3.57 -19.18
C ASP A 221 12.51 3.84 -17.66
N PRO A 222 12.40 2.77 -16.84
CA PRO A 222 12.43 2.90 -15.39
C PRO A 222 13.70 3.59 -14.87
N ARG A 223 14.79 3.64 -15.64
CA ARG A 223 16.01 4.33 -15.22
C ARG A 223 15.85 5.86 -15.27
N GLN A 224 14.86 6.39 -15.98
CA GLN A 224 14.56 7.83 -16.03
C GLN A 224 13.66 8.33 -14.90
N GLN A 225 13.13 7.44 -14.06
CA GLN A 225 12.30 7.84 -12.92
C GLN A 225 13.09 8.69 -11.92
N PRO A 226 12.44 9.48 -11.04
CA PRO A 226 13.14 10.24 -10.01
C PRO A 226 14.04 9.36 -9.12
N ARG A 227 15.09 9.92 -8.52
CA ARG A 227 15.98 9.18 -7.61
C ARG A 227 16.02 9.79 -6.23
N GLY A 228 15.84 8.95 -5.22
CA GLY A 228 15.98 9.36 -3.83
C GLY A 228 17.43 9.77 -3.55
N ALA A 229 17.61 10.80 -2.74
CA ALA A 229 18.87 11.24 -2.20
C ALA A 229 18.68 11.63 -0.73
N ILE A 230 19.68 11.35 0.08
CA ILE A 230 19.67 11.61 1.53
C ILE A 230 20.92 12.41 1.92
N GLN A 231 20.82 13.16 3.00
CA GLN A 231 22.01 13.73 3.65
C GLN A 231 22.64 12.67 4.54
N VAL A 232 23.92 12.39 4.27
CA VAL A 232 24.73 11.45 5.04
C VAL A 232 25.51 12.22 6.11
N PRO A 233 25.27 11.95 7.40
CA PRO A 233 26.03 12.53 8.49
C PRO A 233 27.47 11.96 8.57
N PRO A 234 28.40 12.59 9.31
CA PRO A 234 28.23 13.83 10.07
C PRO A 234 28.33 15.09 9.21
N ALA A 235 28.99 15.02 8.05
CA ALA A 235 29.24 16.16 7.18
C ALA A 235 27.99 16.68 6.42
N GLN A 236 26.85 15.97 6.54
CA GLN A 236 25.59 16.27 5.87
C GLN A 236 25.71 16.42 4.34
N HIS A 237 26.66 15.70 3.73
CA HIS A 237 26.79 15.69 2.27
C HIS A 237 25.64 14.87 1.66
N TRP A 238 25.16 15.29 0.51
CA TRP A 238 24.12 14.54 -0.21
C TRP A 238 24.71 13.28 -0.84
N GLN A 239 23.93 12.22 -0.86
CA GLN A 239 24.21 10.99 -1.60
C GLN A 239 22.94 10.49 -2.26
N ILE A 240 23.04 10.11 -3.53
CA ILE A 240 21.94 9.54 -4.32
C ILE A 240 21.86 8.04 -4.03
N ASP A 241 20.66 7.54 -3.74
CA ASP A 241 20.36 6.12 -3.59
C ASP A 241 20.45 5.44 -4.98
N PRO A 242 21.32 4.43 -5.15
CA PRO A 242 21.44 3.76 -6.44
C PRO A 242 20.23 2.89 -6.77
N THR A 243 19.39 2.55 -5.78
CA THR A 243 18.22 1.72 -5.97
C THR A 243 17.07 2.50 -6.62
N LEU A 244 16.33 1.84 -7.51
CA LEU A 244 15.13 2.43 -8.11
C LEU A 244 14.06 2.60 -7.02
N PRO A 245 13.42 3.79 -6.90
CA PRO A 245 12.30 3.97 -5.99
C PRO A 245 11.11 3.05 -6.28
N PHE A 246 10.83 2.81 -7.56
CA PHE A 246 9.76 1.94 -8.04
C PHE A 246 10.31 0.93 -9.05
N GLU A 247 9.98 -0.34 -8.84
CA GLU A 247 10.43 -1.47 -9.67
C GLU A 247 9.48 -1.73 -10.87
N ARG A 248 8.30 -1.11 -10.86
CA ARG A 248 7.23 -1.33 -11.85
C ARG A 248 6.29 -0.12 -11.91
N PRO A 249 5.43 -0.03 -12.94
CA PRO A 249 4.36 0.98 -13.01
C PRO A 249 3.44 0.95 -11.78
N LEU A 250 2.85 2.09 -11.42
CA LEU A 250 2.02 2.23 -10.22
C LEU A 250 0.78 1.32 -10.32
N THR A 251 0.15 1.27 -11.48
CA THR A 251 -0.99 0.38 -11.77
C THR A 251 -0.64 -1.10 -11.57
N ASN A 252 0.60 -1.50 -11.82
CA ASN A 252 1.06 -2.88 -11.64
C ASN A 252 1.30 -3.25 -10.17
N TYR A 253 1.52 -2.27 -9.28
CA TYR A 253 1.52 -2.53 -7.84
C TYR A 253 0.10 -2.87 -7.38
N VAL A 254 -0.92 -2.12 -7.84
CA VAL A 254 -2.32 -2.37 -7.48
C VAL A 254 -2.77 -3.75 -7.98
N SER A 255 -2.49 -4.10 -9.24
CA SER A 255 -2.95 -5.37 -9.82
C SER A 255 -2.38 -6.61 -9.13
N GLN A 256 -1.21 -6.49 -8.50
CA GLN A 256 -0.65 -7.60 -7.72
C GLN A 256 -1.48 -7.95 -6.48
N TYR A 257 -2.12 -6.96 -5.84
CA TYR A 257 -2.90 -7.17 -4.61
C TYR A 257 -4.41 -7.17 -4.83
N PHE A 258 -4.86 -6.74 -6.00
CA PHE A 258 -6.26 -6.71 -6.41
C PHE A 258 -6.42 -7.29 -7.84
N PRO A 259 -6.10 -8.58 -8.02
CA PRO A 259 -5.88 -9.16 -9.35
C PRO A 259 -7.14 -9.25 -10.21
N GLU A 260 -8.33 -9.18 -9.62
CA GLU A 260 -9.60 -9.35 -10.34
C GLU A 260 -10.29 -8.02 -10.68
N LEU A 261 -9.70 -6.88 -10.32
CA LEU A 261 -10.20 -5.56 -10.72
C LEU A 261 -10.07 -5.37 -12.24
N SER A 262 -11.02 -4.65 -12.82
CA SER A 262 -10.96 -4.21 -14.22
C SER A 262 -9.78 -3.26 -14.44
N ALA A 263 -9.28 -3.21 -15.67
CA ALA A 263 -8.16 -2.33 -16.03
C ALA A 263 -8.42 -0.86 -15.64
N THR A 264 -9.64 -0.36 -15.88
CA THR A 264 -10.04 1.00 -15.49
C THR A 264 -10.04 1.19 -13.98
N SER A 265 -10.47 0.20 -13.20
CA SER A 265 -10.42 0.30 -11.72
C SER A 265 -8.99 0.29 -11.21
N LEU A 266 -8.12 -0.55 -11.77
CA LEU A 266 -6.70 -0.60 -11.41
C LEU A 266 -6.01 0.75 -11.64
N GLU A 267 -6.25 1.36 -12.80
CA GLU A 267 -5.72 2.68 -13.14
C GLU A 267 -6.28 3.78 -12.23
N ASN A 268 -7.59 3.81 -12.02
CA ASN A 268 -8.23 4.82 -11.16
C ASN A 268 -7.79 4.70 -9.70
N VAL A 269 -7.56 3.48 -9.20
CA VAL A 269 -6.98 3.25 -7.87
C VAL A 269 -5.56 3.79 -7.81
N ALA A 270 -4.70 3.45 -8.78
CA ALA A 270 -3.31 3.93 -8.80
C ALA A 270 -3.24 5.46 -8.91
N PHE A 271 -4.08 6.07 -9.75
CA PHE A 271 -4.21 7.52 -9.88
C PHE A 271 -4.64 8.16 -8.55
N HIS A 272 -5.68 7.62 -7.92
CA HIS A 272 -6.17 8.16 -6.65
C HIS A 272 -5.16 7.98 -5.51
N GLN A 273 -4.42 6.86 -5.46
CA GLN A 273 -3.31 6.68 -4.53
C GLN A 273 -2.22 7.73 -4.74
N PHE A 274 -1.86 8.00 -6.00
CA PHE A 274 -0.89 9.03 -6.34
C PHE A 274 -1.35 10.41 -5.85
N VAL A 275 -2.61 10.78 -6.10
CA VAL A 275 -3.16 12.05 -5.64
C VAL A 275 -3.19 12.13 -4.11
N LEU A 276 -3.66 11.09 -3.41
CA LEU A 276 -3.69 11.05 -1.94
C LEU A 276 -2.30 11.17 -1.33
N ALA A 277 -1.29 10.54 -1.94
CA ALA A 277 0.06 10.58 -1.41
C ALA A 277 0.72 11.94 -1.59
N ASN A 278 0.46 12.60 -2.71
CA ASN A 278 1.08 13.88 -3.06
C ASN A 278 0.27 15.11 -2.64
N GLY A 279 -1.02 14.94 -2.31
CA GLY A 279 -1.97 16.02 -2.06
C GLY A 279 -2.42 16.76 -3.32
N ALA A 280 -1.93 16.38 -4.51
CA ALA A 280 -2.21 17.00 -5.80
C ALA A 280 -1.98 16.00 -6.94
N ASN A 281 -2.31 16.40 -8.17
CA ASN A 281 -2.04 15.62 -9.40
C ASN A 281 -0.59 15.69 -9.90
N THR A 282 0.34 16.17 -9.06
CA THR A 282 1.76 16.27 -9.37
C THR A 282 2.59 15.68 -8.24
N ALA A 283 3.70 15.04 -8.58
CA ALA A 283 4.53 14.34 -7.62
C ALA A 283 5.28 15.32 -6.70
N THR A 284 5.40 14.93 -5.44
CA THR A 284 6.24 15.53 -4.42
C THR A 284 7.21 14.49 -3.89
N GLY A 285 8.35 14.90 -3.33
CA GLY A 285 9.27 13.99 -2.68
C GLY A 285 8.58 13.14 -1.60
N SER A 286 7.85 13.81 -0.69
CA SER A 286 7.09 13.15 0.37
C SER A 286 6.03 12.17 -0.11
N GLY A 287 5.34 12.49 -1.22
CA GLY A 287 4.34 11.59 -1.78
C GLY A 287 4.96 10.39 -2.49
N LEU A 288 6.10 10.54 -3.17
CA LEU A 288 6.84 9.40 -3.72
C LEU A 288 7.37 8.48 -2.61
N THR A 289 7.91 9.04 -1.51
CA THR A 289 8.30 8.27 -0.32
C THR A 289 7.12 7.49 0.22
N LEU A 290 5.95 8.12 0.33
CA LEU A 290 4.76 7.50 0.90
C LEU A 290 4.18 6.39 0.01
N LEU A 291 4.15 6.58 -1.32
CA LEU A 291 3.75 5.52 -2.26
C LEU A 291 4.67 4.31 -2.14
N ARG A 292 5.99 4.55 -2.15
CA ARG A 292 7.00 3.51 -1.97
C ARG A 292 6.80 2.75 -0.66
N GLN A 293 6.56 3.47 0.44
CA GLN A 293 6.26 2.86 1.73
C GLN A 293 5.01 1.98 1.66
N THR A 294 3.92 2.50 1.08
CA THR A 294 2.65 1.77 0.96
C THR A 294 2.82 0.45 0.22
N PHE A 295 3.56 0.45 -0.89
CA PHE A 295 3.82 -0.76 -1.67
C PHE A 295 4.76 -1.75 -0.96
N ASN A 296 5.73 -1.24 -0.20
CA ASN A 296 6.58 -2.07 0.65
C ASN A 296 5.78 -2.71 1.80
N ASP A 297 4.86 -1.97 2.40
CA ASP A 297 4.00 -2.48 3.47
C ASP A 297 3.05 -3.57 2.96
N TRP A 298 2.48 -3.40 1.76
CA TRP A 298 1.74 -4.47 1.09
C TRP A 298 2.59 -5.72 0.90
N LYS A 299 3.84 -5.57 0.45
CA LYS A 299 4.76 -6.71 0.21
C LYS A 299 5.17 -7.42 1.49
N ALA A 300 5.34 -6.68 2.58
CA ALA A 300 5.76 -7.21 3.87
C ALA A 300 4.58 -7.73 4.72
N GLY A 301 3.33 -7.42 4.35
CA GLY A 301 2.16 -7.70 5.18
C GLY A 301 2.12 -6.87 6.47
N ASN A 302 2.75 -5.69 6.46
CA ASN A 302 2.84 -4.81 7.62
C ASN A 302 1.51 -4.11 7.90
N ALA A 303 1.39 -3.56 9.11
CA ALA A 303 0.34 -2.58 9.41
C ALA A 303 0.38 -1.43 8.38
N HIS A 304 -0.78 -0.87 8.06
CA HIS A 304 -0.95 0.25 7.14
C HIS A 304 -1.25 1.51 7.95
N PRO A 305 -0.25 2.37 8.22
CA PRO A 305 -0.44 3.57 9.04
C PRO A 305 -1.37 4.59 8.38
N ARG A 306 -1.54 4.50 7.06
CA ARG A 306 -2.51 5.28 6.28
C ARG A 306 -3.42 4.33 5.47
N PRO A 307 -4.42 3.69 6.12
CA PRO A 307 -5.30 2.73 5.48
C PRO A 307 -5.99 3.29 4.23
N GLN A 308 -6.33 4.58 4.22
CA GLN A 308 -6.99 5.26 3.10
C GLN A 308 -6.12 5.37 1.85
N LEU A 309 -4.79 5.17 1.99
CA LEU A 309 -3.87 5.07 0.86
C LEU A 309 -3.61 3.61 0.44
N ALA A 310 -3.88 2.64 1.32
CA ALA A 310 -3.54 1.23 1.13
C ALA A 310 -4.73 0.35 0.73
N ASP A 311 -5.97 0.74 1.05
CA ASP A 311 -7.17 -0.05 0.74
C ASP A 311 -8.09 0.72 -0.23
N PRO A 312 -8.32 0.20 -1.45
CA PRO A 312 -9.18 0.82 -2.46
C PRO A 312 -10.62 1.07 -1.99
N LEU A 313 -11.17 0.25 -1.08
CA LEU A 313 -12.51 0.46 -0.55
C LEU A 313 -12.57 1.67 0.39
N LEU A 314 -11.46 2.02 1.04
CA LEU A 314 -11.34 3.22 1.86
C LEU A 314 -11.15 4.50 1.04
N MET A 315 -10.68 4.37 -0.20
CA MET A 315 -10.54 5.49 -1.15
C MET A 315 -11.87 5.92 -1.77
N LEU A 316 -12.89 5.05 -1.75
CA LEU A 316 -14.17 5.34 -2.37
C LEU A 316 -14.89 6.50 -1.66
N PRO A 317 -15.41 7.48 -2.43
CA PRO A 317 -16.29 8.51 -1.89
C PRO A 317 -17.67 7.91 -1.59
N ILE A 318 -18.37 8.50 -0.63
CA ILE A 318 -19.78 8.20 -0.40
C ILE A 318 -20.59 8.74 -1.58
N LEU A 319 -21.33 7.86 -2.26
CA LEU A 319 -22.17 8.28 -3.38
C LEU A 319 -23.46 8.97 -2.88
N PRO A 320 -23.92 10.01 -3.60
CA PRO A 320 -25.19 10.66 -3.28
C PRO A 320 -26.36 9.71 -3.55
N THR A 321 -27.38 9.83 -2.71
CA THR A 321 -28.65 9.12 -2.89
C THR A 321 -29.70 10.08 -3.44
N SER A 322 -30.35 9.70 -4.54
CA SER A 322 -31.43 10.45 -5.17
C SER A 322 -32.80 9.93 -4.73
N GLY A 323 -33.81 10.80 -4.71
CA GLY A 323 -35.20 10.47 -4.32
C GLY A 323 -35.55 10.86 -2.89
N SER A 324 -36.85 10.81 -2.55
CA SER A 324 -37.39 11.19 -1.24
C SER A 324 -38.34 10.11 -0.71
N GLY A 325 -38.51 10.06 0.61
CA GLY A 325 -39.40 9.09 1.26
C GLY A 325 -38.94 7.63 1.06
N ALA A 326 -39.88 6.75 0.72
CA ALA A 326 -39.68 5.30 0.65
C ALA A 326 -38.92 4.80 -0.60
N ILE A 327 -38.70 5.66 -1.60
CA ILE A 327 -38.04 5.32 -2.85
C ILE A 327 -36.76 6.16 -2.96
N ARG A 328 -35.66 5.55 -2.55
CA ARG A 328 -34.31 6.12 -2.70
C ARG A 328 -33.52 5.28 -3.68
N ALA A 329 -32.65 5.91 -4.46
CA ALA A 329 -31.79 5.22 -5.40
C ALA A 329 -30.38 5.80 -5.43
N ILE A 330 -29.38 4.94 -5.60
CA ILE A 330 -28.03 5.34 -5.95
C ILE A 330 -27.85 5.08 -7.45
N GLU A 331 -27.49 6.12 -8.18
CA GLU A 331 -27.08 6.03 -9.58
C GLU A 331 -25.59 5.69 -9.61
N LEU A 332 -25.23 4.60 -10.26
CA LEU A 332 -23.84 4.19 -10.38
C LEU A 332 -23.11 5.08 -11.41
N PRO A 333 -21.91 5.61 -11.07
CA PRO A 333 -21.11 6.40 -11.99
C PRO A 333 -20.46 5.53 -13.07
N THR A 334 -20.23 6.12 -14.25
CA THR A 334 -19.54 5.44 -15.36
C THR A 334 -18.04 5.54 -15.12
N PRO A 335 -17.33 4.41 -15.01
CA PRO A 335 -15.89 4.44 -14.82
C PRO A 335 -15.23 5.01 -16.07
N THR A 336 -14.32 5.97 -15.90
CA THR A 336 -13.49 6.53 -16.97
C THR A 336 -12.01 6.30 -16.62
N PRO A 337 -11.18 5.83 -17.56
CA PRO A 337 -9.72 5.74 -17.39
C PRO A 337 -9.11 7.08 -16.97
N GLY A 338 -8.16 7.07 -16.02
CA GLY A 338 -7.55 8.27 -15.45
C GLY A 338 -8.51 9.22 -14.74
N GLY A 339 -9.74 8.75 -14.45
CA GLY A 339 -10.80 9.55 -13.85
C GLY A 339 -10.86 9.46 -12.33
N PRO A 340 -11.86 10.11 -11.69
CA PRO A 340 -12.07 9.98 -10.26
C PRO A 340 -12.43 8.53 -9.90
N LEU A 341 -11.82 8.02 -8.84
CA LEU A 341 -12.19 6.73 -8.27
C LEU A 341 -13.52 6.87 -7.51
N GLN A 342 -14.62 6.44 -8.13
CA GLN A 342 -15.96 6.53 -7.53
C GLN A 342 -16.60 5.16 -7.26
N ARG A 343 -16.05 4.11 -7.87
CA ARG A 343 -16.48 2.72 -7.74
C ARG A 343 -15.31 1.80 -8.06
N LEU A 344 -15.38 0.56 -7.57
CA LEU A 344 -14.55 -0.54 -8.04
C LEU A 344 -15.37 -1.45 -8.93
N ASP A 345 -14.78 -1.86 -10.03
CA ASP A 345 -15.33 -2.83 -10.97
C ASP A 345 -14.36 -4.00 -11.09
N PHE A 346 -14.91 -5.20 -11.00
CA PHE A 346 -14.19 -6.46 -11.21
C PHE A 346 -14.53 -7.01 -12.58
N ASP A 347 -13.53 -7.54 -13.27
CA ASP A 347 -13.68 -8.06 -14.64
C ASP A 347 -14.13 -9.54 -14.60
N PRO A 348 -15.38 -9.86 -15.00
CA PRO A 348 -15.87 -11.23 -14.98
C PRO A 348 -15.07 -12.20 -15.88
N ALA A 349 -14.29 -11.70 -16.84
CA ALA A 349 -13.41 -12.54 -17.64
C ALA A 349 -12.32 -13.23 -16.80
N LEU A 350 -11.93 -12.64 -15.66
CA LEU A 350 -10.91 -13.16 -14.75
C LEU A 350 -11.44 -14.26 -13.80
N PHE A 351 -12.77 -14.41 -13.68
CA PHE A 351 -13.44 -15.40 -12.83
C PHE A 351 -14.70 -15.97 -13.51
N ARG A 352 -14.55 -16.37 -14.78
CA ARG A 352 -15.66 -16.70 -15.68
C ARG A 352 -16.57 -17.80 -15.15
N GLN A 353 -16.02 -18.85 -14.53
CA GLN A 353 -16.80 -20.00 -14.07
C GLN A 353 -17.77 -19.58 -12.95
N GLU A 354 -17.27 -18.84 -11.96
CA GLU A 354 -18.04 -18.35 -10.84
C GLU A 354 -19.05 -17.28 -11.27
N TRP A 355 -18.67 -16.44 -12.24
CA TRP A 355 -19.59 -15.48 -12.86
C TRP A 355 -20.80 -16.18 -13.49
N LEU A 356 -20.57 -17.18 -14.35
CA LEU A 356 -21.64 -17.95 -15.02
C LEU A 356 -22.54 -18.66 -14.00
N TYR A 357 -21.98 -19.20 -12.93
CA TYR A 357 -22.76 -19.80 -11.85
C TYR A 357 -23.60 -18.76 -11.09
N SER A 358 -23.04 -17.59 -10.80
CA SER A 358 -23.74 -16.53 -10.05
C SER A 358 -24.89 -15.87 -10.82
N THR A 359 -24.78 -15.83 -12.16
CA THR A 359 -25.76 -15.20 -13.06
C THR A 359 -26.92 -16.14 -13.40
N THR A 360 -26.68 -17.45 -13.40
CA THR A 360 -27.72 -18.48 -13.58
C THR A 360 -28.55 -18.72 -12.33
N THR A 361 -28.01 -18.42 -11.14
CA THR A 361 -28.69 -18.59 -9.85
C THR A 361 -29.34 -17.29 -9.37
N GLN A 362 -30.61 -17.35 -8.94
CA GLN A 362 -31.31 -16.23 -8.26
C GLN A 362 -31.18 -16.29 -6.72
N SER A 363 -30.36 -17.21 -6.23
CA SER A 363 -30.17 -17.48 -4.80
C SER A 363 -29.37 -16.37 -4.11
N ALA A 364 -29.84 -15.96 -2.93
CA ALA A 364 -29.15 -15.00 -2.07
C ALA A 364 -27.94 -15.64 -1.36
N VAL A 365 -28.02 -16.93 -1.03
CA VAL A 365 -26.90 -17.70 -0.47
C VAL A 365 -25.78 -17.82 -1.50
N ASP A 366 -26.11 -18.15 -2.75
CA ASP A 366 -25.09 -18.29 -3.80
C ASP A 366 -24.45 -16.95 -4.17
N LEU A 367 -25.22 -15.85 -4.12
CA LEU A 367 -24.65 -14.50 -4.28
C LEU A 367 -23.63 -14.18 -3.18
N LYS A 368 -23.95 -14.50 -1.93
CA LYS A 368 -23.06 -14.29 -0.79
C LYS A 368 -21.80 -15.13 -0.91
N ARG A 369 -21.93 -16.41 -1.28
CA ARG A 369 -20.77 -17.28 -1.51
C ARG A 369 -19.89 -16.74 -2.64
N PHE A 370 -20.50 -16.38 -3.78
CA PHE A 370 -19.81 -15.78 -4.91
C PHE A 370 -19.00 -14.54 -4.51
N MET A 371 -19.65 -13.58 -3.84
CA MET A 371 -18.99 -12.35 -3.41
C MET A 371 -17.93 -12.59 -2.32
N ALA A 372 -18.15 -13.54 -1.41
CA ALA A 372 -17.18 -13.90 -0.40
C ALA A 372 -15.91 -14.48 -1.03
N THR A 373 -16.04 -15.37 -2.01
CA THR A 373 -14.89 -15.92 -2.76
C THR A 373 -14.15 -14.84 -3.53
N LEU A 374 -14.87 -13.96 -4.24
CA LEU A 374 -14.27 -12.82 -4.96
C LEU A 374 -13.46 -11.93 -3.99
N LEU A 375 -14.07 -11.50 -2.88
CA LEU A 375 -13.38 -10.67 -1.88
C LEU A 375 -12.15 -11.38 -1.29
N THR A 376 -12.25 -12.69 -1.02
CA THR A 376 -11.12 -13.47 -0.47
C THR A 376 -9.92 -13.48 -1.41
N ARG A 377 -10.14 -13.68 -2.73
CA ARG A 377 -9.07 -13.65 -3.74
C ARG A 377 -8.43 -12.28 -3.93
N ASN A 378 -9.09 -11.21 -3.48
CA ASN A 378 -8.57 -9.83 -3.49
C ASN A 378 -8.05 -9.37 -2.12
N GLY A 379 -7.74 -10.33 -1.24
CA GLY A 379 -7.02 -10.10 0.01
C GLY A 379 -7.88 -9.72 1.22
N TYR A 380 -9.20 -9.93 1.15
CA TYR A 380 -10.10 -9.69 2.27
C TYR A 380 -10.41 -10.97 3.06
N ALA A 381 -10.42 -10.88 4.38
CA ALA A 381 -10.91 -11.93 5.26
C ALA A 381 -12.42 -11.73 5.47
N VAL A 382 -13.23 -12.61 4.87
CA VAL A 382 -14.70 -12.54 4.93
C VAL A 382 -15.20 -13.42 6.07
N PHE A 383 -16.10 -12.89 6.91
CA PHE A 383 -16.78 -13.70 7.92
C PHE A 383 -17.71 -14.71 7.25
N ASP A 384 -17.92 -15.86 7.90
CA ASP A 384 -18.78 -16.91 7.37
C ASP A 384 -20.18 -16.37 6.99
N PRO A 385 -20.59 -16.49 5.72
CA PRO A 385 -21.88 -15.97 5.30
C PRO A 385 -23.04 -16.67 6.01
N SER A 386 -23.92 -15.88 6.63
CA SER A 386 -25.18 -16.40 7.20
C SER A 386 -26.01 -17.14 6.14
N PRO A 387 -26.76 -18.20 6.50
CA PRO A 387 -27.70 -18.87 5.58
C PRO A 387 -28.96 -18.03 5.29
N SER A 388 -29.18 -16.89 5.96
CA SER A 388 -30.38 -16.06 5.77
C SER A 388 -30.57 -15.64 4.31
N ASN A 389 -31.71 -15.99 3.71
CA ASN A 389 -32.09 -15.44 2.40
C ASN A 389 -32.61 -14.00 2.48
N SER A 390 -33.01 -13.55 3.67
CA SER A 390 -33.43 -12.17 3.89
C SER A 390 -32.19 -11.27 3.91
N PHE A 391 -32.17 -10.28 3.01
CA PHE A 391 -31.14 -9.25 2.91
C PHE A 391 -29.70 -9.79 2.73
N PRO A 392 -29.28 -10.09 1.48
CA PRO A 392 -27.94 -10.63 1.24
C PRO A 392 -26.88 -9.58 1.58
N ALA A 393 -26.08 -9.85 2.61
CA ALA A 393 -24.98 -9.00 3.05
C ALA A 393 -23.79 -9.84 3.49
N LEU A 394 -22.61 -9.21 3.47
CA LEU A 394 -21.36 -9.78 3.97
C LEU A 394 -20.65 -8.77 4.85
N VAL A 395 -19.88 -9.29 5.80
CA VAL A 395 -18.94 -8.52 6.61
C VAL A 395 -17.55 -9.08 6.36
N PHE A 396 -16.58 -8.20 6.24
CA PHE A 396 -15.19 -8.58 5.99
C PHE A 396 -14.21 -7.54 6.50
N LYS A 397 -12.95 -7.95 6.58
CA LYS A 397 -11.80 -7.14 7.03
C LYS A 397 -10.65 -7.31 6.05
N ARG A 398 -9.64 -6.45 6.15
CA ARG A 398 -8.35 -6.62 5.49
C ARG A 398 -7.26 -6.59 6.54
N THR A 399 -6.20 -7.37 6.36
CA THR A 399 -5.01 -7.25 7.19
C THR A 399 -4.38 -5.87 7.00
N GLY A 400 -3.66 -5.41 8.02
CA GLY A 400 -2.98 -4.11 8.00
C GLY A 400 -3.76 -2.94 8.59
N HIS A 401 -5.08 -3.04 8.77
CA HIS A 401 -5.87 -2.02 9.47
C HIS A 401 -7.13 -2.60 10.11
N ASP A 402 -7.81 -1.82 10.95
CA ASP A 402 -8.94 -2.28 11.78
C ASP A 402 -10.32 -1.81 11.29
N TYR A 403 -10.41 -1.26 10.07
CA TYR A 403 -11.71 -1.03 9.42
C TYR A 403 -12.46 -2.34 9.18
N VAL A 404 -13.78 -2.28 9.39
CA VAL A 404 -14.71 -3.36 9.10
C VAL A 404 -15.62 -2.93 7.96
N PHE A 405 -15.69 -3.75 6.92
CA PHE A 405 -16.55 -3.48 5.77
C PHE A 405 -17.85 -4.25 5.92
N PHE A 406 -18.97 -3.56 5.71
CA PHE A 406 -20.29 -4.17 5.57
C PHE A 406 -20.78 -3.90 4.16
N ILE A 407 -21.00 -4.96 3.36
CA ILE A 407 -21.53 -4.82 2.01
C ILE A 407 -22.93 -5.41 1.90
N SER A 408 -23.86 -4.61 1.41
CA SER A 408 -25.17 -5.11 0.96
C SER A 408 -25.10 -5.50 -0.51
N LEU A 409 -25.61 -6.68 -0.84
CA LEU A 409 -25.45 -7.27 -2.16
C LEU A 409 -26.70 -7.05 -3.01
N HIS A 410 -26.48 -6.65 -4.26
CA HIS A 410 -27.53 -6.31 -5.22
C HIS A 410 -27.23 -6.98 -6.56
N ARG A 411 -28.26 -7.50 -7.22
CA ARG A 411 -28.21 -7.82 -8.65
C ARG A 411 -28.93 -6.71 -9.37
N ILE A 412 -28.24 -5.97 -10.22
CA ILE A 412 -28.83 -4.84 -10.93
C ILE A 412 -28.73 -5.00 -12.45
N ARG A 413 -29.78 -4.55 -13.13
CA ARG A 413 -29.76 -4.31 -14.57
C ARG A 413 -29.74 -2.80 -14.79
N GLY A 414 -28.84 -2.31 -15.64
CA GLY A 414 -28.64 -0.87 -15.79
C GLY A 414 -27.79 -0.29 -14.65
N ARG A 415 -28.12 0.93 -14.19
CA ARG A 415 -27.21 1.73 -13.33
C ARG A 415 -27.81 2.14 -11.99
N LYS A 416 -29.03 1.70 -11.66
CA LYS A 416 -29.73 2.14 -10.45
C LYS A 416 -29.76 1.04 -9.40
N ILE A 417 -29.38 1.39 -8.17
CA ILE A 417 -29.57 0.56 -6.98
C ILE A 417 -30.76 1.14 -6.22
N ASN A 418 -31.89 0.45 -6.24
CA ASN A 418 -33.07 0.85 -5.46
C ASN A 418 -32.89 0.47 -3.99
N GLN A 419 -33.14 1.42 -3.10
CA GLN A 419 -33.14 1.24 -1.66
C GLN A 419 -34.58 1.15 -1.18
N THR A 420 -34.99 -0.03 -0.69
CA THR A 420 -36.26 -0.17 0.01
C THR A 420 -36.06 0.16 1.49
N LEU A 421 -36.61 1.30 1.92
CA LEU A 421 -36.73 1.68 3.34
C LEU A 421 -37.87 0.86 3.97
N ASN A 422 -37.62 -0.41 4.26
CA ASN A 422 -38.65 -1.26 4.89
C ASN A 422 -38.22 -1.84 6.24
N VAL A 423 -37.22 -1.24 6.89
CA VAL A 423 -36.83 -1.62 8.24
C VAL A 423 -36.60 -0.34 9.04
N ASP A 424 -37.47 -0.12 10.03
CA ASP A 424 -37.21 0.79 11.14
C ASP A 424 -35.77 0.56 11.65
N GLN A 425 -34.98 1.63 11.83
CA GLN A 425 -33.57 1.54 12.24
C GLN A 425 -33.41 0.68 13.51
N HIS A 426 -34.36 0.77 14.45
CA HIS A 426 -34.38 -0.08 15.65
C HIS A 426 -34.52 -1.58 15.33
N SER A 427 -35.31 -1.93 14.31
CA SER A 427 -35.50 -3.31 13.85
C SER A 427 -34.29 -3.83 13.04
N ALA A 428 -33.50 -2.95 12.43
CA ALA A 428 -32.32 -3.33 11.65
C ALA A 428 -31.20 -3.84 12.57
N SER A 429 -30.94 -3.14 13.67
CA SER A 429 -29.93 -3.52 14.68
C SER A 429 -30.31 -4.84 15.36
N LEU A 430 -31.59 -5.07 15.68
CA LEU A 430 -32.08 -6.33 16.25
C LEU A 430 -31.92 -7.55 15.33
N ARG A 431 -31.84 -7.34 14.00
CA ARG A 431 -31.72 -8.44 13.02
C ARG A 431 -30.31 -8.61 12.45
N LEU A 432 -29.34 -7.80 12.86
CA LEU A 432 -27.99 -7.84 12.31
C LEU A 432 -27.35 -9.23 12.44
N HIS A 433 -27.45 -9.86 13.62
CA HIS A 433 -26.92 -11.21 13.85
C HIS A 433 -27.57 -12.29 12.97
N ILE A 434 -28.83 -12.11 12.56
CA ILE A 434 -29.52 -13.01 11.63
C ILE A 434 -28.99 -12.78 10.21
N GLN A 435 -28.77 -11.53 9.82
CA GLN A 435 -28.36 -11.14 8.47
C GLN A 435 -26.93 -11.56 8.15
N VAL A 436 -26.00 -11.37 9.08
CA VAL A 436 -24.56 -11.58 8.83
C VAL A 436 -23.92 -12.62 9.74
N GLY A 437 -24.65 -13.17 10.72
CA GLY A 437 -24.12 -14.10 11.72
C GLY A 437 -23.62 -13.38 12.98
N ALA A 438 -23.52 -14.12 14.09
CA ALA A 438 -23.19 -13.55 15.40
C ALA A 438 -21.79 -12.92 15.46
N ALA A 439 -20.76 -13.62 14.97
CA ALA A 439 -19.38 -13.12 14.97
C ALA A 439 -19.20 -11.87 14.11
N ALA A 440 -19.79 -11.86 12.91
CA ALA A 440 -19.80 -10.72 12.02
C ALA A 440 -20.53 -9.52 12.65
N ALA A 441 -21.71 -9.74 13.25
CA ALA A 441 -22.47 -8.69 13.91
C ALA A 441 -21.69 -8.06 15.06
N ALA A 442 -21.04 -8.87 15.91
CA ALA A 442 -20.19 -8.37 16.98
C ALA A 442 -19.03 -7.50 16.44
N ALA A 443 -18.39 -7.92 15.35
CA ALA A 443 -17.32 -7.14 14.72
C ALA A 443 -17.80 -5.80 14.17
N VAL A 444 -18.99 -5.76 13.54
CA VAL A 444 -19.58 -4.51 13.05
C VAL A 444 -19.94 -3.59 14.22
N ILE A 445 -20.57 -4.10 15.28
CA ILE A 445 -20.93 -3.31 16.47
C ILE A 445 -19.69 -2.68 17.12
N ALA A 446 -18.64 -3.49 17.34
CA ALA A 446 -17.39 -3.02 17.92
C ALA A 446 -16.72 -1.93 17.06
N ALA A 447 -16.63 -2.14 15.74
CA ALA A 447 -16.06 -1.15 14.84
C ALA A 447 -16.95 0.10 14.70
N HIS A 448 -18.27 -0.04 14.83
CA HIS A 448 -19.21 1.08 14.74
C HIS A 448 -19.01 2.04 15.92
N ALA A 449 -18.81 1.49 17.13
CA ALA A 449 -18.51 2.26 18.34
C ALA A 449 -17.23 3.12 18.20
N THR A 450 -16.30 2.74 17.32
CA THR A 450 -15.07 3.50 17.03
C THR A 450 -15.08 4.23 15.68
N HIS A 451 -16.23 4.34 15.01
CA HIS A 451 -16.37 4.96 13.68
C HIS A 451 -15.50 4.31 12.57
N LYS A 452 -15.32 2.99 12.64
CA LYS A 452 -14.49 2.20 11.71
C LYS A 452 -15.28 1.23 10.83
N VAL A 453 -16.60 1.40 10.74
CA VAL A 453 -17.43 0.68 9.78
C VAL A 453 -17.51 1.43 8.46
N VAL A 454 -17.27 0.72 7.37
CA VAL A 454 -17.43 1.22 6.00
C VAL A 454 -18.62 0.53 5.37
N TRP A 455 -19.65 1.30 5.03
CA TRP A 455 -20.86 0.81 4.41
C TRP A 455 -20.70 0.78 2.89
N LEU A 456 -20.96 -0.38 2.31
CA LEU A 456 -20.76 -0.66 0.90
C LEU A 456 -22.03 -1.24 0.27
N ARG A 457 -22.12 -1.07 -1.05
CA ARG A 457 -23.06 -1.78 -1.90
C ARG A 457 -22.31 -2.39 -3.05
N GLY A 458 -22.68 -3.59 -3.45
CA GLY A 458 -22.05 -4.22 -4.59
C GLY A 458 -22.77 -5.45 -5.08
N GLY A 459 -22.19 -6.09 -6.08
CA GLY A 459 -22.71 -7.31 -6.70
C GLY A 459 -22.76 -7.22 -8.22
N PRO A 460 -23.37 -8.21 -8.87
CA PRO A 460 -23.47 -8.27 -10.32
C PRO A 460 -24.25 -7.09 -10.92
N GLN A 461 -23.66 -6.46 -11.92
CA GLN A 461 -24.29 -5.48 -12.79
C GLN A 461 -24.25 -5.97 -14.23
N THR A 462 -25.43 -6.02 -14.86
CA THR A 462 -25.54 -6.26 -16.30
C THR A 462 -25.94 -4.99 -17.05
N LEU A 463 -25.29 -4.70 -18.17
CA LEU A 463 -25.52 -3.50 -18.98
C LEU A 463 -25.96 -3.88 -20.40
N ALA A 464 -26.82 -3.06 -21.01
CA ALA A 464 -27.33 -3.36 -22.36
C ALA A 464 -26.29 -3.11 -23.46
N ASN A 465 -25.40 -2.12 -23.27
CA ASN A 465 -24.45 -1.63 -24.29
C ASN A 465 -23.00 -1.56 -23.75
N ALA A 466 -22.67 -2.37 -22.75
CA ALA A 466 -21.34 -2.42 -22.14
C ALA A 466 -21.12 -3.78 -21.49
N ASP A 467 -19.86 -4.09 -21.20
CA ASP A 467 -19.52 -5.34 -20.52
C ASP A 467 -20.14 -5.41 -19.14
N ASP A 468 -20.58 -6.61 -18.78
CA ASP A 468 -21.05 -6.91 -17.43
C ASP A 468 -19.89 -6.79 -16.44
N THR A 469 -20.21 -6.50 -15.18
CA THR A 469 -19.20 -6.35 -14.13
C THR A 469 -19.74 -6.76 -12.77
N VAL A 470 -18.86 -6.99 -11.82
CA VAL A 470 -19.21 -6.93 -10.39
C VAL A 470 -18.73 -5.59 -9.87
N PHE A 471 -19.61 -4.83 -9.23
CA PHE A 471 -19.26 -3.49 -8.74
C PHE A 471 -19.21 -3.44 -7.22
N ILE A 472 -18.46 -2.48 -6.68
CA ILE A 472 -18.53 -2.05 -5.29
C ILE A 472 -18.49 -0.52 -5.22
N VAL A 473 -19.42 0.07 -4.48
CA VAL A 473 -19.49 1.50 -4.17
C VAL A 473 -19.68 1.72 -2.67
N ARG A 474 -19.29 2.91 -2.19
CA ARG A 474 -19.49 3.31 -0.80
C ARG A 474 -20.80 4.06 -0.62
N ASP A 475 -21.48 3.76 0.48
CA ASP A 475 -22.75 4.34 0.88
C ASP A 475 -22.60 5.11 2.21
N GLY A 476 -23.37 6.18 2.37
CA GLY A 476 -23.40 7.00 3.57
C GLY A 476 -24.46 6.55 4.58
N HIS A 477 -25.37 5.67 4.18
CA HIS A 477 -26.44 5.21 5.07
C HIS A 477 -25.99 4.07 5.98
N ALA A 478 -25.63 4.44 7.21
CA ALA A 478 -25.42 3.48 8.29
C ALA A 478 -26.69 2.66 8.55
N ARG A 479 -26.50 1.36 8.83
CA ARG A 479 -27.60 0.42 9.13
C ARG A 479 -27.67 0.01 10.59
N LEU A 480 -26.85 0.64 11.44
CA LEU A 480 -26.80 0.45 12.89
C LEU A 480 -27.34 1.66 13.62
#